data_AF-C0CWM5-F1
#
_entry.id   AF-C0CWM5-F1
#
_cell.length_a   1.000
_cell.length_b   1.000
_cell.length_c   1.000
_cell.angle_alpha   90.00
_cell.angle_beta   90.00
_cell.angle_gamma   90.00
#
_symmetry.space_group_name_H-M   'P 1'
#
loop_
_entity.id
_entity.type
_entity.pdbx_description
1 polymer ?
#
loop_
_entity_poly.entity_id
_entity_poly.type
_entity_poly.pdbx_seq_one_letter_code
_entity_poly.pdbx_strand_id
1 'polypeptide(L)' 'MTIDNHAACYAAFQSKDSRFDGHFFVGVTSTGIYCRPVCRARLPRPENCT' A
#
# COMPACT_ATOMS: atom_id res chain seq x y z
N MET A 1 -14.36 13.11 -3.03
CA MET A 1 -13.43 12.49 -2.06
C MET A 1 -13.03 11.14 -2.61
N THR A 2 -12.22 11.15 -3.66
CA THR A 2 -11.81 9.95 -4.41
C THR A 2 -10.29 9.94 -4.36
N ILE A 3 -9.71 9.11 -3.50
CA ILE A 3 -8.26 8.84 -3.49
C ILE A 3 -8.00 7.93 -4.70
N ASP A 4 -7.99 8.51 -5.89
CA ASP A 4 -7.65 7.84 -7.15
C ASP A 4 -6.17 8.10 -7.49
N ASN A 5 -5.28 7.93 -6.51
CA ASN A 5 -3.87 8.20 -6.72
C ASN A 5 -3.03 7.05 -6.15
N HIS A 6 -2.80 6.04 -6.98
CA HIS A 6 -1.90 4.91 -6.68
C HIS A 6 -0.54 5.38 -6.14
N ALA A 7 -0.02 6.50 -6.65
CA ALA A 7 1.21 7.11 -6.16
C ALA A 7 1.12 7.58 -4.70
N ALA A 8 -0.02 8.14 -4.27
CA ALA A 8 -0.23 8.56 -2.89
C ALA A 8 -0.41 7.36 -1.95
N CYS A 9 -1.12 6.31 -2.38
CA CYS A 9 -1.23 5.06 -1.62
C CYS A 9 0.14 4.40 -1.43
N TYR A 10 0.97 4.38 -2.48
CA TYR A 10 2.34 3.85 -2.41
C TYR A 10 3.26 4.71 -1.53
N ALA A 11 3.14 6.04 -1.59
CA ALA A 11 3.87 6.94 -0.70
C ALA A 11 3.46 6.76 0.77
N ALA A 12 2.16 6.65 1.06
CA ALA A 12 1.65 6.38 2.40
C ALA A 12 2.07 4.99 2.91
N PHE A 13 2.12 3.99 2.02
CA PHE A 13 2.64 2.66 2.31
C PHE A 13 4.16 2.69 2.60
N GLN A 14 4.94 3.53 1.91
CA GLN A 14 6.34 3.81 2.24
C GLN A 14 6.51 4.48 3.61
N SER A 15 5.67 5.48 3.92
CA SER A 15 5.68 6.19 5.20
C SER A 15 5.25 5.32 6.38
N LYS A 16 4.58 4.18 6.13
CA LYS A 16 4.05 3.26 7.14
C LYS A 16 3.13 3.95 8.14
N ASP A 17 2.34 4.89 7.66
CA ASP A 17 1.42 5.67 8.48
C ASP A 17 0.22 4.81 8.93
N SER A 18 0.10 4.62 10.24
CA SER A 18 -1.00 3.88 10.87
C SER A 18 -2.36 4.56 10.77
N ARG A 19 -2.39 5.83 10.39
CA ARG A 19 -3.62 6.59 10.15
C ARG A 19 -4.42 6.08 8.96
N PHE A 20 -3.75 5.40 8.02
CA PHE A 20 -4.39 4.81 6.85
C PHE A 20 -4.71 3.32 7.01
N ASP A 21 -4.43 2.72 8.17
CA ASP A 21 -4.84 1.34 8.46
C ASP A 21 -6.38 1.26 8.40
N GLY A 22 -6.91 0.52 7.42
CA GLY A 22 -8.35 0.41 7.15
C GLY A 22 -8.92 1.40 6.11
N HIS A 23 -8.13 2.36 5.62
CA HIS A 23 -8.55 3.26 4.53
C HIS A 23 -8.26 2.67 3.14
N PHE A 24 -7.15 1.95 3.00
CA PHE A 24 -6.81 1.24 1.77
C PHE A 24 -5.91 0.03 2.06
N PHE A 25 -5.92 -0.91 1.14
CA PHE A 25 -5.05 -2.10 1.14
C PHE A 25 -4.20 -2.07 -0.11
N VAL A 26 -2.97 -2.56 -0.02
CA VAL A 26 -2.07 -2.67 -1.18
C VAL A 26 -2.05 -4.12 -1.62
N GLY A 27 -2.50 -4.40 -2.84
CA GLY A 27 -2.43 -5.73 -3.43
C GLY A 27 -1.05 -5.97 -4.01
N VAL A 28 -0.33 -6.99 -3.54
CA VAL A 28 0.95 -7.39 -4.15
C VAL A 28 0.66 -8.42 -5.21
N THR A 29 0.63 -8.02 -6.48
CA THR A 29 0.39 -8.93 -7.62
C THR A 29 1.48 -9.99 -7.73
N SER A 30 2.69 -9.70 -7.24
CA SER A 30 3.81 -10.66 -7.24
C SER A 30 3.61 -11.86 -6.31
N THR A 31 2.85 -11.72 -5.21
CA THR A 31 2.60 -12.80 -4.24
C THR A 31 1.13 -13.17 -4.11
N GLY A 32 0.21 -12.37 -4.66
CA GLY A 32 -1.24 -12.54 -4.50
C GLY A 32 -1.73 -12.24 -3.08
N ILE A 33 -0.90 -11.61 -2.25
CA ILE A 33 -1.21 -11.26 -0.86
C ILE A 33 -1.44 -9.75 -0.78
N TYR A 34 -2.44 -9.33 0.00
CA TYR A 34 -2.63 -7.92 0.31
C TYR A 34 -1.83 -7.54 1.56
N CYS A 35 -1.14 -6.41 1.50
CA CYS A 35 -0.45 -5.82 2.64
C CYS A 35 -1.24 -4.63 3.19
N ARG A 36 -1.23 -4.51 4.51
CA ARG A 36 -1.71 -3.31 5.22
C ARG A 36 -0.66 -2.20 5.16
N PRO A 37 -1.04 -0.91 5.11
CA PRO A 37 -0.09 0.20 5.10
C PRO A 37 0.83 0.24 6.32
N VAL A 38 0.43 -0.36 7.44
CA VAL A 38 1.27 -0.53 8.63
C VAL A 38 2.23 -1.72 8.58
N CYS A 39 2.19 -2.51 7.52
CA CYS A 39 2.93 -3.76 7.47
C CYS A 39 4.43 -3.45 7.49
N ARG A 40 5.15 -4.10 8.41
CA ARG A 40 6.61 -4.02 8.48
C ARG A 40 7.31 -4.86 7.41
N ALA A 41 6.55 -5.56 6.57
CA ALA A 41 7.08 -6.35 5.46
C ALA A 41 7.94 -5.48 4.53
N ARG A 42 8.86 -6.15 3.82
CA ARG A 42 9.73 -5.49 2.86
C ARG A 42 8.86 -4.87 1.77
N LEU A 43 9.03 -3.57 1.56
CA LEU A 43 8.29 -2.80 0.56
C LEU A 43 8.41 -3.48 -0.81
N PRO A 44 7.31 -4.03 -1.36
CA PRO A 44 7.31 -4.55 -2.72
C PRO A 44 7.55 -3.39 -3.70
N ARG A 45 8.10 -3.70 -4.87
CA ARG A 45 8.31 -2.70 -5.92
C ARG A 45 6.97 -2.07 -6.33
N PRO A 46 6.94 -0.77 -6.66
CA PRO A 46 5.70 -0.07 -7.02
C PRO A 46 5.03 -0.70 -8.25
N GLU A 47 5.81 -1.28 -9.14
CA GLU A 47 5.36 -2.01 -10.33
C GLU A 47 4.45 -3.22 -10.00
N ASN A 48 4.60 -3.81 -8.80
CA ASN A 48 3.81 -4.96 -8.34
C ASN A 48 2.75 -4.56 -7.31
N CYS A 49 2.51 -3.26 -7.13
CA CYS A 49 1.54 -2.72 -6.18
C CYS A 49 0.36 -2.15 -6.96
N THR A 50 -0.79 -2.80 -6.82
CA THR A 50 -2.07 -2.36 -7.40
C THR A 50 -3.07 -2.06 -6.28
#